data_AF-A0A956E8M4-F1
#
_entry.id   AF-A0A956E8M4-F1
#
_cell.length_a   1.000
_cell.length_b   1.000
_cell.length_c   1.000
_cell.angle_alpha   90.00
_cell.angle_beta   90.00
_cell.angle_gamma   90.00
#
_symmetry.space_group_name_H-M   'P 1'
#
loop_
_entity.id
_entity.type
_entity.pdbx_description
1 polymer ?
#
loop_
_entity_poly.entity_id
_entity_poly.type
_entity_poly.pdbx_seq_one_letter_code
_entity_poly.pdbx_strand_id
1 'polypeptide(L)'
;MGRPALLLLCGAAQLLGCSGESLPDPRGAAEAYAEAAQRGDDAAIYAMLSREARASYGREGTRKLVKDAKAELARSGKALGSPSTQIEARATVRFTDGEDAVLAVEDGDFRVTAALALPSGARTPAQALGELRAALARRSYSALMQVLSAETRAAIERDLAALVKGLEHPDSLDIQVDGDKANVTLPGGHSISLEREEGVWRVEDFR
;
A
#
# COMPACT_ATOMS: atom_id res chain seq x y z
N MET A 1 35.74 79.15 -7.33
CA MET A 1 35.56 78.34 -8.56
C MET A 1 36.46 77.12 -8.46
N GLY A 2 35.88 75.91 -8.46
CA GLY A 2 36.60 74.63 -8.40
C GLY A 2 35.64 73.51 -8.00
N ARG A 3 35.32 72.61 -8.94
CA ARG A 3 34.35 71.50 -8.78
C ARG A 3 34.98 70.36 -7.96
N PRO A 4 34.16 69.55 -7.27
CA PRO A 4 34.34 68.10 -7.34
C PRO A 4 33.01 67.38 -7.57
N ALA A 5 32.90 66.55 -8.61
CA ALA A 5 33.21 65.11 -8.62
C ALA A 5 31.96 64.28 -8.23
N LEU A 6 31.31 63.76 -9.28
CA LEU A 6 30.16 62.89 -9.28
C LEU A 6 30.58 61.50 -8.76
N LEU A 7 30.13 61.10 -7.57
CA LEU A 7 30.32 59.75 -7.03
C LEU A 7 29.08 58.90 -7.34
N LEU A 8 29.22 58.01 -8.32
CA LEU A 8 28.30 56.88 -8.55
C LEU A 8 28.35 55.94 -7.34
N LEU A 9 27.26 55.85 -6.57
CA LEU A 9 27.05 54.77 -5.61
C LEU A 9 26.46 53.56 -6.35
N CYS A 10 27.30 52.58 -6.70
CA CYS A 10 26.87 51.27 -7.16
C CYS A 10 26.25 50.47 -5.99
N GLY A 11 25.01 50.02 -6.19
CA GLY A 11 24.26 49.20 -5.25
C GLY A 11 24.85 47.80 -5.08
N ALA A 12 25.05 47.40 -3.84
CA ALA A 12 25.33 46.02 -3.46
C ALA A 12 23.99 45.31 -3.18
N ALA A 13 23.45 44.63 -4.19
CA ALA A 13 22.36 43.68 -4.01
C ALA A 13 22.92 42.39 -3.41
N GLN A 14 22.68 42.16 -2.12
CA GLN A 14 22.99 40.87 -1.49
C GLN A 14 22.01 39.81 -1.99
N LEU A 15 22.52 38.90 -2.82
CA LEU A 15 21.85 37.65 -3.17
C LEU A 15 21.85 36.75 -1.93
N LEU A 16 20.75 36.79 -1.16
CA LEU A 16 20.38 35.70 -0.26
C LEU A 16 20.00 34.50 -1.14
N GLY A 17 21.01 33.75 -1.58
CA GLY A 17 20.79 32.47 -2.24
C GLY A 17 20.18 31.50 -1.23
N CYS A 18 18.92 31.13 -1.42
CA CYS A 18 18.32 30.00 -0.73
C CYS A 18 19.18 28.77 -1.00
N SER A 19 19.98 28.35 -0.02
CA SER A 19 20.61 27.04 -0.03
C SER A 19 19.47 26.02 -0.05
N GLY A 20 19.32 25.29 -1.16
CA GLY A 20 18.33 24.21 -1.24
C GLY A 20 18.58 23.23 -0.10
N GLU A 21 17.59 23.05 0.77
CA GLU A 21 17.66 22.11 1.87
C GLU A 21 17.59 20.69 1.28
N SER A 22 18.75 20.06 1.12
CA SER A 22 18.85 18.65 0.70
C SER A 22 18.36 17.75 1.82
N LEU A 23 17.67 16.67 1.47
CA LEU A 23 17.30 15.65 2.45
C LEU A 23 18.57 15.11 3.14
N PRO A 24 18.59 15.05 4.49
CA PRO A 24 19.71 14.45 5.21
C PRO A 24 19.87 12.97 4.83
N ASP A 25 21.12 12.49 4.76
CA ASP A 25 21.41 11.08 4.53
C ASP A 25 20.80 10.22 5.67
N PRO A 26 19.89 9.27 5.37
CA PRO A 26 19.28 8.40 6.37
C PRO A 26 20.31 7.56 7.14
N ARG A 27 21.49 7.31 6.56
CA ARG A 27 22.58 6.57 7.23
C ARG A 27 23.01 7.25 8.52
N GLY A 28 23.10 8.58 8.54
CA GLY A 28 23.51 9.32 9.74
C GLY A 28 22.55 9.09 10.91
N ALA A 29 21.24 9.05 10.65
CA ALA A 29 20.24 8.75 11.67
C ALA A 29 20.31 7.28 12.12
N ALA A 30 20.51 6.34 11.19
CA ALA A 30 20.62 4.92 11.53
C ALA A 30 21.86 4.63 12.39
N GLU A 31 23.00 5.24 12.07
CA GLU A 31 24.26 5.11 12.81
C GLU A 31 24.16 5.71 14.22
N ALA A 32 23.61 6.93 14.33
CA ALA A 32 23.38 7.56 15.64
C ALA A 32 22.47 6.71 16.54
N TYR A 33 21.42 6.08 15.96
CA TYR A 33 20.54 5.19 16.70
C TYR A 33 21.27 3.90 17.11
N ALA A 34 22.01 3.30 16.18
CA ALA A 34 22.78 2.08 16.43
C ALA A 34 23.78 2.26 17.57
N GLU A 35 24.46 3.40 17.61
CA GLU A 35 25.37 3.78 18.68
C GLU A 35 24.67 3.98 20.03
N ALA A 36 23.59 4.75 20.06
CA ALA A 36 22.81 5.01 21.27
C ALA A 36 22.22 3.70 21.84
N ALA A 37 21.73 2.82 20.96
CA ALA A 37 21.20 1.50 21.31
C ALA A 37 22.28 0.58 21.89
N GLN A 38 23.50 0.59 21.34
CA GLN A 38 24.63 -0.18 21.88
C GLN A 38 25.08 0.30 23.26
N ARG A 39 25.08 1.62 23.50
CA ARG A 39 25.42 2.20 24.80
C ARG A 39 24.30 2.08 25.84
N GLY A 40 23.06 1.83 25.39
CA GLY A 40 21.89 1.91 26.24
C GLY A 40 21.62 3.34 26.71
N ASP A 41 21.90 4.32 25.84
CA ASP A 41 21.77 5.75 26.11
C ASP A 41 20.31 6.19 25.92
N ASP A 42 19.53 6.21 27.00
CA ASP A 42 18.12 6.56 26.96
C ASP A 42 17.86 8.01 26.54
N ALA A 43 18.77 8.93 26.89
CA ALA A 43 18.64 10.33 26.53
C ALA A 43 18.83 10.55 25.03
N ALA A 44 19.85 9.91 24.44
CA ALA A 44 20.08 9.96 23.00
C ALA A 44 18.93 9.28 22.22
N ILE A 45 18.46 8.10 22.64
CA ILE A 45 17.33 7.43 21.99
C ILE A 45 16.07 8.31 22.05
N TYR A 46 15.76 8.90 23.21
CA TYR A 46 14.63 9.83 23.34
C TYR A 46 14.75 11.05 22.40
N ALA A 47 15.96 11.57 22.22
CA ALA A 47 16.23 12.68 21.30
C ALA A 47 16.04 12.30 19.83
N MET A 48 15.96 11.02 19.48
CA MET A 48 15.73 10.56 18.10
C MET A 48 14.26 10.19 17.82
N LEU A 49 13.45 10.03 18.86
CA LEU A 49 12.02 9.74 18.72
C LEU A 49 11.27 10.89 18.04
N SER A 50 10.24 10.55 17.26
CA SER A 50 9.29 11.52 16.71
C SER A 50 8.58 12.28 17.83
N ARG A 51 7.93 13.41 17.50
CA ARG A 51 7.18 14.20 18.50
C ARG A 51 6.06 13.37 19.14
N GLU A 52 5.37 12.57 18.34
CA GLU A 52 4.28 11.70 18.75
C GLU A 52 4.81 10.60 19.69
N ALA A 53 5.93 9.96 19.34
CA ALA A 53 6.56 8.95 20.18
C ALA A 53 7.07 9.55 21.51
N ARG A 54 7.66 10.76 21.49
CA ARG A 54 8.05 11.46 22.71
C ARG A 54 6.85 11.79 23.61
N ALA A 55 5.73 12.21 23.02
CA ALA A 55 4.50 12.48 23.76
C ALA A 55 3.89 11.20 24.37
N SER A 56 3.95 10.08 23.65
CA SER A 56 3.42 8.79 24.09
C SER A 56 4.25 8.16 25.21
N TYR A 57 5.58 8.06 25.02
CA TYR A 57 6.45 7.34 25.96
C TYR A 57 7.01 8.22 27.09
N GLY A 58 7.20 9.52 26.84
CA GLY A 58 7.87 10.42 27.77
C GLY A 58 9.32 10.00 28.08
N ARG A 59 10.04 10.84 28.82
CA ARG A 59 11.44 10.55 29.17
C ARG A 59 11.60 9.34 30.08
N GLU A 60 10.73 9.23 31.08
CA GLU A 60 10.78 8.14 32.06
C GLU A 60 10.40 6.80 31.44
N GLY A 61 9.35 6.76 30.60
CA GLY A 61 8.97 5.55 29.88
C GLY A 61 10.05 5.10 28.91
N THR A 62 10.68 6.01 28.16
CA THR A 62 11.83 5.66 27.31
C THR A 62 12.99 5.11 28.13
N ARG A 63 13.34 5.73 29.27
CA ARG A 63 14.40 5.19 30.15
C ARG A 63 14.09 3.78 30.62
N LYS A 64 12.85 3.52 31.04
CA LYS A 64 12.43 2.19 31.48
C LYS A 64 12.56 1.16 30.34
N LEU A 65 12.05 1.48 29.16
CA LEU A 65 12.12 0.60 27.98
C LEU A 65 13.57 0.30 27.57
N VAL A 66 14.44 1.31 27.55
CA VAL A 66 15.85 1.14 27.20
C VAL A 66 16.58 0.27 28.24
N LYS A 67 16.28 0.45 29.53
CA LYS A 67 16.83 -0.38 30.61
C LYS A 67 16.38 -1.83 30.48
N ASP A 68 15.08 -2.05 30.26
CA ASP A 68 14.48 -3.39 30.19
C ASP A 68 14.94 -4.15 28.93
N ALA A 69 15.12 -3.46 27.81
CA ALA A 69 15.52 -4.04 26.53
C ALA A 69 17.03 -3.92 26.21
N LYS A 70 17.88 -3.54 27.17
CA LYS A 70 19.29 -3.16 26.92
C LYS A 70 20.07 -4.16 26.07
N ALA A 71 19.99 -5.45 26.39
CA ALA A 71 20.73 -6.49 25.65
C ALA A 71 20.20 -6.68 24.22
N GLU A 72 18.90 -6.50 24.01
CA GLU A 72 18.29 -6.55 22.68
C GLU A 72 18.67 -5.33 21.84
N LEU A 73 18.56 -4.13 22.43
CA LEU A 73 18.99 -2.89 21.79
C LEU A 73 20.46 -2.94 21.36
N ALA A 74 21.34 -3.50 22.18
CA ALA A 74 22.75 -3.67 21.81
C ALA A 74 22.95 -4.61 20.61
N ARG A 75 22.17 -5.71 20.52
CA ARG A 75 22.20 -6.61 19.36
C ARG A 75 21.66 -5.92 18.11
N SER A 76 20.53 -5.22 18.22
CA SER A 76 19.91 -4.48 17.11
C SER A 76 20.82 -3.36 16.60
N GLY A 77 21.47 -2.62 17.51
CA GLY A 77 22.44 -1.60 17.15
C GLY A 77 23.66 -2.19 16.42
N LYS A 78 24.19 -3.33 16.89
CA LYS A 78 25.28 -4.02 16.18
C LYS A 78 24.87 -4.46 14.77
N ALA A 79 23.65 -4.98 14.60
CA ALA A 79 23.12 -5.39 13.31
C ALA A 79 22.97 -4.19 12.35
N LEU A 80 22.42 -3.07 12.84
CA LEU A 80 22.28 -1.84 12.04
C LEU A 80 23.62 -1.27 11.59
N GLY A 81 24.67 -1.37 12.41
CA GLY A 81 26.02 -0.94 12.05
C GLY A 81 26.79 -1.87 11.10
N SER A 82 26.21 -3.00 10.68
CA SER A 82 26.87 -3.90 9.72
C SER A 82 27.03 -3.23 8.33
N PRO A 83 28.18 -3.39 7.65
CA PRO A 83 28.36 -2.91 6.28
C PRO A 83 27.36 -3.51 5.27
N SER A 84 26.79 -4.67 5.58
CA SER A 84 25.77 -5.33 4.75
C SER A 84 24.36 -4.75 4.93
N THR A 85 24.17 -3.83 5.87
CA THR A 85 22.85 -3.24 6.15
C THR A 85 22.53 -2.20 5.08
N GLN A 86 21.43 -2.44 4.37
CA GLN A 86 20.87 -1.48 3.43
C GLN A 86 20.03 -0.47 4.20
N ILE A 87 20.32 0.82 4.00
CA ILE A 87 19.62 1.93 4.65
C ILE A 87 19.06 2.81 3.52
N GLU A 88 17.75 2.95 3.49
CA GLU A 88 17.05 3.71 2.46
C GLU A 88 16.06 4.69 3.11
N ALA A 89 15.98 5.90 2.57
CA ALA A 89 14.93 6.85 2.91
C ALA A 89 13.70 6.58 2.05
N ARG A 90 12.53 6.51 2.68
CA ARG A 90 11.23 6.37 1.99
C ARG A 90 10.23 7.31 2.63
N ALA A 91 9.32 7.85 1.83
CA ALA A 91 8.17 8.59 2.33
C ALA A 91 6.88 7.79 2.05
N THR A 92 5.89 7.96 2.92
CA THR A 92 4.55 7.39 2.73
C THR A 92 3.55 8.52 2.57
N VAL A 93 2.71 8.43 1.54
CA VAL A 93 1.63 9.37 1.25
C VAL A 93 0.31 8.63 1.39
N ARG A 94 -0.55 9.10 2.30
CA ARG A 94 -1.92 8.60 2.44
C ARG A 94 -2.85 9.34 1.47
N PHE A 95 -3.52 8.61 0.60
CA PHE A 95 -4.54 9.14 -0.31
C PHE A 95 -5.88 9.35 0.41
N THR A 96 -6.76 10.15 -0.21
CA THR A 96 -8.08 10.50 0.34
C THR A 96 -9.06 9.32 0.39
N ASP A 97 -8.82 8.29 -0.41
CA ASP A 97 -9.56 7.02 -0.39
C ASP A 97 -9.02 6.01 0.64
N GLY A 98 -7.96 6.40 1.38
CA GLY A 98 -7.34 5.60 2.43
C GLY A 98 -6.20 4.70 1.96
N GLU A 99 -5.83 4.70 0.67
CA GLU A 99 -4.66 3.98 0.15
C GLU A 99 -3.33 4.65 0.56
N ASP A 100 -2.23 3.89 0.64
CA ASP A 100 -0.89 4.42 0.95
C ASP A 100 0.05 4.26 -0.25
N ALA A 101 0.70 5.35 -0.68
CA ALA A 101 1.82 5.33 -1.61
C ALA A 101 3.19 5.43 -0.94
N VAL A 102 4.13 4.63 -1.42
CA VAL A 102 5.54 4.71 -1.02
C VAL A 102 6.32 5.48 -2.09
N LEU A 103 7.01 6.52 -1.66
CA LEU A 103 7.96 7.28 -2.47
C LEU A 103 9.37 6.85 -2.09
N ALA A 104 10.21 6.58 -3.10
CA ALA A 104 11.63 6.36 -2.94
C ALA A 104 12.37 7.69 -3.12
N VAL A 105 13.53 7.84 -2.47
CA VAL A 105 14.43 8.95 -2.77
C VAL A 105 15.43 8.48 -3.82
N GLU A 106 15.39 9.08 -5.01
CA GLU A 106 16.33 8.83 -6.11
C GLU A 106 16.96 10.16 -6.53
N ASP A 107 18.29 10.24 -6.54
CA ASP A 107 19.05 11.45 -6.87
C ASP A 107 18.65 12.71 -6.06
N GLY A 108 18.20 12.50 -4.82
CA GLY A 108 17.73 13.59 -3.94
C GLY A 108 16.29 14.03 -4.18
N ASP A 109 15.62 13.48 -5.19
CA ASP A 109 14.20 13.74 -5.47
C ASP A 109 13.32 12.58 -4.96
N PHE A 110 12.13 12.90 -4.47
CA PHE A 110 11.12 11.88 -4.22
C PHE A 110 10.52 11.39 -5.55
N ARG A 111 10.65 10.09 -5.82
CA ARG A 111 10.04 9.41 -6.97
C ARG A 111 8.95 8.46 -6.48
N VAL A 112 7.83 8.44 -7.20
CA VAL A 112 6.74 7.51 -6.91
C VAL A 112 7.19 6.11 -7.29
N THR A 113 7.22 5.19 -6.33
CA THR A 113 7.52 3.80 -6.68
C THR A 113 6.36 3.23 -7.51
N ALA A 114 6.69 2.67 -8.67
CA ALA A 114 5.72 2.29 -9.71
C ALA A 114 4.64 1.29 -9.25
N ALA A 115 4.80 0.68 -8.08
CA ALA A 115 3.84 -0.28 -7.52
C ALA A 115 2.42 0.30 -7.30
N LEU A 116 2.24 1.62 -7.34
CA LEU A 116 0.93 2.26 -7.14
C LEU A 116 0.55 3.29 -8.21
N ALA A 117 1.48 3.68 -9.08
CA ALA A 117 1.22 4.67 -10.13
C ALA A 117 0.91 4.05 -11.50
N LEU A 118 1.20 2.75 -11.69
CA LEU A 118 0.95 2.03 -12.92
C LEU A 118 0.28 0.70 -12.60
N PRO A 119 -0.70 0.24 -13.41
CA PRO A 119 -1.27 -1.10 -13.29
C PRO A 119 -0.24 -2.14 -13.72
N SER A 120 0.78 -2.35 -12.89
CA SER A 120 1.69 -3.48 -12.97
C SER A 120 1.40 -4.35 -11.75
N GLY A 121 0.77 -5.50 -11.99
CA GLY A 121 0.15 -6.32 -10.96
C GLY A 121 1.04 -6.64 -9.76
N ALA A 122 0.37 -6.93 -8.64
CA ALA A 122 0.95 -7.21 -7.34
C ALA A 122 2.23 -8.06 -7.38
N ARG A 123 3.27 -7.59 -6.66
CA ARG A 123 4.56 -8.29 -6.49
C ARG A 123 4.70 -8.96 -5.12
N THR A 124 3.76 -8.70 -4.21
CA THR A 124 3.75 -9.27 -2.85
C THR A 124 2.35 -9.74 -2.48
N PRO A 125 2.20 -10.70 -1.52
CA PRO A 125 0.90 -11.12 -1.05
C PRO A 125 0.04 -9.96 -0.48
N ALA A 126 0.67 -9.03 0.24
CA ALA A 126 -0.03 -7.87 0.80
C ALA A 126 -0.59 -6.95 -0.30
N GLN A 127 0.15 -6.75 -1.40
CA GLN A 127 -0.34 -6.00 -2.56
C GLN A 127 -1.50 -6.71 -3.25
N ALA A 128 -1.42 -8.03 -3.45
CA ALA A 128 -2.50 -8.80 -4.08
C ALA A 128 -3.80 -8.74 -3.26
N LEU A 129 -3.71 -8.81 -1.93
CA LEU A 129 -4.85 -8.63 -1.04
C LEU A 129 -5.41 -7.19 -1.10
N GLY A 130 -4.55 -6.19 -1.22
CA GLY A 130 -4.93 -4.80 -1.43
C GLY A 130 -5.72 -4.60 -2.73
N GLU A 131 -5.22 -5.15 -3.83
CA GLU A 131 -5.90 -5.11 -5.15
C GLU A 131 -7.24 -5.83 -5.12
N LEU A 132 -7.32 -7.02 -4.49
CA LEU A 132 -8.58 -7.76 -4.32
C LEU A 132 -9.62 -6.93 -3.54
N ARG A 133 -9.21 -6.32 -2.42
CA ARG A 133 -10.07 -5.45 -1.62
C ARG A 133 -10.58 -4.27 -2.46
N ALA A 134 -9.71 -3.64 -3.25
CA ALA A 134 -10.08 -2.51 -4.10
C ALA A 134 -11.08 -2.91 -5.20
N ALA A 135 -10.87 -4.06 -5.84
CA ALA A 135 -11.80 -4.60 -6.85
C ALA A 135 -13.21 -4.83 -6.28
N LEU A 136 -13.29 -5.45 -5.09
CA LEU A 136 -14.54 -5.71 -4.39
C LEU A 136 -15.23 -4.42 -3.92
N ALA A 137 -14.48 -3.48 -3.34
CA ALA A 137 -15.02 -2.20 -2.88
C ALA A 137 -15.62 -1.36 -4.02
N ARG A 138 -14.96 -1.39 -5.19
CA ARG A 138 -15.45 -0.75 -6.43
C ARG A 138 -16.58 -1.54 -7.11
N ARG A 139 -16.91 -2.74 -6.63
CA ARG A 139 -17.87 -3.68 -7.24
C ARG A 139 -17.57 -3.92 -8.73
N SER A 140 -16.28 -3.94 -9.07
CA SER A 140 -15.82 -4.05 -10.45
C SER A 140 -15.44 -5.49 -10.77
N TYR A 141 -16.31 -6.16 -11.53
CA TYR A 141 -16.05 -7.53 -11.98
C TYR A 141 -14.80 -7.61 -12.86
N SER A 142 -14.58 -6.62 -13.74
CA SER A 142 -13.39 -6.59 -14.60
C SER A 142 -12.09 -6.45 -13.79
N ALA A 143 -12.11 -5.61 -12.73
CA ALA A 143 -10.97 -5.50 -11.82
C ALA A 143 -10.76 -6.78 -11.01
N LEU A 144 -11.84 -7.42 -10.55
CA LEU A 144 -11.77 -8.70 -9.83
C LEU A 144 -11.10 -9.75 -10.72
N MET A 145 -11.54 -9.89 -11.97
CA MET A 145 -10.96 -10.83 -12.92
C MET A 145 -9.47 -10.56 -13.15
N GLN A 146 -9.02 -9.30 -13.16
CA GLN A 146 -7.62 -8.92 -13.32
C GLN A 146 -6.72 -9.36 -12.16
N VAL A 147 -7.25 -9.39 -10.93
CA VAL A 147 -6.50 -9.81 -9.73
C VAL A 147 -6.33 -11.33 -9.66
N LEU A 148 -7.26 -12.08 -10.25
CA LEU A 148 -7.21 -13.54 -10.25
C LEU A 148 -6.06 -14.08 -11.11
N SER A 149 -5.52 -15.22 -10.68
CA SER A 149 -4.57 -16.00 -11.48
C SER A 149 -5.18 -16.39 -12.84
N ALA A 150 -4.33 -16.61 -13.85
CA ALA A 150 -4.79 -17.06 -15.16
C ALA A 150 -5.56 -18.40 -15.08
N GLU A 151 -5.14 -19.31 -14.20
CA GLU A 151 -5.80 -20.59 -13.98
C GLU A 151 -7.21 -20.42 -13.40
N THR A 152 -7.34 -19.62 -12.34
CA THR A 152 -8.65 -19.32 -11.71
C THR A 152 -9.59 -18.63 -12.70
N ARG A 153 -9.06 -17.69 -13.50
CA ARG A 153 -9.83 -17.00 -14.52
C ARG A 153 -10.35 -17.97 -15.59
N ALA A 154 -9.48 -18.83 -16.09
CA ALA A 154 -9.84 -19.85 -17.07
C ALA A 154 -10.85 -20.86 -16.52
N ALA A 155 -10.80 -21.18 -15.22
CA ALA A 155 -11.82 -22.02 -14.58
C ALA A 155 -13.20 -21.36 -14.63
N ILE A 156 -13.30 -20.10 -14.18
CA ILE A 156 -14.56 -19.33 -14.21
C ILE A 156 -15.10 -19.21 -15.65
N GLU A 157 -14.23 -18.92 -16.62
CA GLU A 157 -14.62 -18.81 -18.03
C GLU A 157 -15.13 -20.14 -18.60
N ARG A 158 -14.52 -21.27 -18.22
CA ARG A 158 -14.99 -22.60 -18.62
C ARG A 158 -16.35 -22.93 -18.01
N ASP A 159 -16.55 -22.64 -16.73
CA ASP A 159 -17.82 -22.88 -16.04
C ASP A 159 -18.94 -22.05 -16.67
N LEU A 160 -18.67 -20.77 -16.96
CA LEU A 160 -19.64 -19.92 -17.65
C LEU A 160 -19.93 -20.40 -19.08
N ALA A 161 -18.92 -20.86 -19.81
CA ALA A 161 -19.11 -21.40 -21.15
C ALA A 161 -19.95 -22.69 -21.13
N ALA A 162 -19.75 -23.55 -20.13
CA ALA A 162 -20.56 -24.74 -19.92
C ALA A 162 -22.02 -24.39 -19.60
N LEU A 163 -22.23 -23.39 -18.73
CA LEU A 163 -23.57 -22.88 -18.39
C LEU A 163 -24.29 -22.32 -19.61
N VAL A 164 -23.63 -21.47 -20.39
CA VAL A 164 -24.18 -20.89 -21.64
C VAL A 164 -24.55 -22.00 -22.62
N LYS A 165 -23.66 -22.99 -22.80
CA LYS A 165 -23.90 -24.14 -23.67
C LYS A 165 -25.10 -24.97 -23.20
N GLY A 166 -25.22 -25.24 -21.90
CA GLY A 166 -26.34 -25.97 -21.32
C GLY A 166 -27.69 -25.27 -21.52
N LEU A 167 -27.67 -23.94 -21.69
CA LEU A 167 -28.85 -23.10 -21.88
C LEU A 167 -29.17 -22.79 -23.36
N GLU A 168 -28.46 -23.37 -24.34
CA GLU A 168 -28.70 -23.13 -25.78
C GLU A 168 -30.11 -23.56 -26.25
N HIS A 169 -30.69 -24.57 -25.60
CA HIS A 169 -32.01 -25.14 -25.93
C HIS A 169 -32.90 -25.23 -24.67
N PRO A 170 -33.35 -24.10 -24.12
CA PRO A 170 -34.05 -24.07 -22.83
C PRO A 170 -35.37 -24.87 -22.85
N ASP A 171 -36.06 -24.94 -23.99
CA ASP A 171 -37.30 -25.70 -24.15
C ASP A 171 -37.14 -27.22 -24.03
N SER A 172 -35.90 -27.70 -24.13
CA SER A 172 -35.56 -29.13 -23.99
C SER A 172 -35.16 -29.52 -22.56
N LEU A 173 -35.06 -28.54 -21.66
CA LEU A 173 -34.62 -28.78 -20.28
C LEU A 173 -35.77 -29.35 -19.45
N ASP A 174 -35.44 -30.31 -18.59
CA ASP A 174 -36.37 -30.83 -17.59
C ASP A 174 -36.48 -29.81 -16.43
N ILE A 175 -37.62 -29.11 -16.38
CA ILE A 175 -37.90 -28.07 -15.38
C ILE A 175 -38.88 -28.65 -14.36
N GLN A 176 -38.40 -28.86 -13.13
CA GLN A 176 -39.21 -29.35 -12.02
C GLN A 176 -39.76 -28.16 -11.24
N VAL A 177 -41.07 -27.93 -11.33
CA VAL A 177 -41.75 -26.81 -10.65
C VAL A 177 -42.48 -27.33 -9.40
N ASP A 178 -42.22 -26.69 -8.27
CA ASP A 178 -42.91 -26.92 -6.99
C ASP A 178 -43.37 -25.56 -6.40
N GLY A 179 -44.65 -25.25 -6.61
CA GLY A 179 -45.25 -23.99 -6.20
C GLY A 179 -44.55 -22.77 -6.81
N ASP A 180 -43.91 -21.98 -5.94
CA ASP A 180 -43.16 -20.77 -6.31
C ASP A 180 -41.65 -21.03 -6.49
N LYS A 181 -41.21 -22.29 -6.48
CA LYS A 181 -39.82 -22.69 -6.77
C LYS A 181 -39.74 -23.57 -8.01
N ALA A 182 -38.64 -23.49 -8.73
CA ALA A 182 -38.32 -24.42 -9.81
C ALA A 182 -36.85 -24.79 -9.79
N ASN A 183 -36.54 -26.04 -10.17
CA ASN A 183 -35.16 -26.51 -10.32
C ASN A 183 -34.95 -27.06 -11.72
N VAL A 184 -33.80 -26.73 -12.30
CA VAL A 184 -33.40 -27.15 -13.64
C VAL A 184 -32.03 -27.81 -13.54
N THR A 185 -31.90 -29.01 -14.10
CA THR A 185 -30.62 -29.69 -14.24
C THR A 185 -30.12 -29.53 -15.66
N LEU A 186 -28.93 -28.96 -15.82
CA LEU A 186 -28.31 -28.74 -17.12
C LEU A 186 -27.39 -29.90 -17.51
N PRO A 187 -27.19 -30.12 -18.81
CA PRO A 187 -26.11 -30.96 -19.30
C PRO A 187 -24.75 -30.50 -18.73
N GLY A 188 -23.95 -31.42 -18.21
CA GLY A 188 -22.68 -31.10 -17.55
C GLY A 188 -22.74 -31.07 -16.02
N GLY A 189 -23.91 -31.30 -15.43
CA GLY A 189 -24.08 -31.43 -13.98
C GLY A 189 -24.33 -30.12 -13.24
N HIS A 190 -24.49 -29.01 -13.98
CA HIS A 190 -24.89 -27.73 -13.41
C HIS A 190 -26.37 -27.73 -13.04
N SER A 191 -26.73 -26.92 -12.05
CA SER A 191 -28.11 -26.76 -11.58
C SER A 191 -28.47 -25.30 -11.43
N ILE A 192 -29.72 -24.96 -11.78
CA ILE A 192 -30.29 -23.62 -11.60
C ILE A 192 -31.53 -23.76 -10.72
N SER A 193 -31.59 -22.96 -9.67
CA SER A 193 -32.77 -22.79 -8.84
C SER A 193 -33.45 -21.46 -9.16
N LEU A 194 -34.76 -21.48 -9.31
CA LEU A 194 -35.58 -20.31 -9.59
C LEU A 194 -36.63 -20.13 -8.50
N GLU A 195 -36.95 -18.88 -8.21
CA GLU A 195 -38.01 -18.48 -7.30
C GLU A 195 -38.92 -17.47 -7.98
N ARG A 196 -40.23 -17.57 -7.73
CA ARG A 196 -41.22 -16.65 -8.25
C ARG A 196 -41.41 -15.49 -7.28
N GLU A 197 -40.89 -14.32 -7.66
CA GLU A 197 -41.05 -13.08 -6.91
C GLU A 197 -42.04 -12.16 -7.64
N GLU A 198 -43.14 -11.77 -6.97
CA GLU A 198 -44.18 -10.88 -7.54
C GLU A 198 -44.71 -11.36 -8.91
N GLY A 199 -44.82 -12.68 -9.09
CA GLY A 199 -45.27 -13.31 -10.34
C GLY A 199 -44.18 -13.51 -11.40
N VAL A 200 -42.96 -13.03 -11.17
CA VAL A 200 -41.82 -13.14 -12.10
C VAL A 200 -40.83 -14.20 -11.60
N TRP A 201 -40.45 -15.14 -12.46
CA TRP A 201 -39.37 -16.07 -12.14
C TRP A 201 -38.01 -15.36 -12.14
N ARG A 202 -37.28 -15.49 -11.04
CA ARG A 202 -35.92 -15.01 -10.83
C ARG A 202 -34.98 -16.19 -10.61
N VAL A 203 -33.72 -16.03 -10.98
CA VAL A 203 -32.67 -17.01 -10.64
C VAL A 203 -32.28 -16.78 -9.19
N GLU A 204 -32.57 -17.75 -8.33
CA GLU A 204 -32.20 -17.75 -6.91
C GLU A 204 -30.72 -18.18 -6.75
N ASP A 205 -30.30 -19.22 -7.48
CA ASP A 205 -28.96 -19.79 -7.39
C ASP A 205 -28.56 -20.50 -8.71
N PHE A 206 -27.27 -20.61 -8.96
CA PHE A 206 -26.71 -21.44 -10.03
C PHE A 206 -25.33 -21.99 -9.62
N ARG A 207 -25.12 -23.28 -9.88
CA ARG A 207 -23.89 -24.02 -9.53
C ARG A 207 -23.48 -24.92 -10.67
#